data_AF-A0A932NRG1-F1
#
_entry.id   AF-A0A932NRG1-F1
#
_cell.length_a   1.000
_cell.length_b   1.000
_cell.length_c   1.000
_cell.angle_alpha   90.00
_cell.angle_beta   90.00
_cell.angle_gamma   90.00
#
_symmetry.space_group_name_H-M   'P 1'
#
loop_
_entity.id
_entity.type
_entity.pdbx_description
1 polymer ?
#
loop_
_entity_poly.entity_id
_entity_poly.type
_entity_poly.pdbx_seq_one_letter_code
_entity_poly.pdbx_strand_id
1 'polypeptide(L)'
;MPTQTFLSIKEASERYGKAEITIRRFVKAVLEKHASSERKQVRPLPDEAVKLKKQKRPFAYTISEGLLREKFGAAAESAEQKKEEMSEAHYLSLLEKTNAGLLEQIKVKDQQIGALNTSLEQLSERQRETNLLMKLLQDKLILPAPQLKRRWWSWGK
;
A
#
# COMPACT_ATOMS: atom_id res chain seq x y z
N MET A 1 6.39 -15.81 -38.60
CA MET A 1 6.38 -16.95 -37.65
C MET A 1 5.84 -16.44 -36.33
N PRO A 2 4.63 -16.82 -35.88
CA PRO A 2 4.13 -16.33 -34.59
C PRO A 2 5.01 -16.89 -33.47
N THR A 3 5.64 -16.01 -32.73
CA THR A 3 6.45 -16.32 -31.55
C THR A 3 5.54 -16.95 -30.51
N GLN A 4 5.76 -18.23 -30.19
CA GLN A 4 5.06 -18.88 -29.07
C GLN A 4 5.54 -18.24 -27.77
N THR A 5 4.80 -17.25 -27.30
CA THR A 5 4.97 -16.61 -26.00
C THR A 5 4.47 -17.56 -24.91
N PHE A 6 5.34 -17.85 -23.95
CA PHE A 6 5.02 -18.66 -22.78
C PHE A 6 4.87 -17.74 -21.59
N LEU A 7 3.72 -17.84 -20.92
CA LEU A 7 3.40 -17.06 -19.73
C LEU A 7 3.58 -17.91 -18.48
N SER A 8 4.08 -17.29 -17.42
CA SER A 8 3.99 -17.85 -16.08
C SER A 8 2.54 -17.96 -15.63
N ILE A 9 2.24 -18.88 -14.70
CA ILE A 9 0.90 -19.02 -14.10
C ILE A 9 0.39 -17.68 -13.56
N LYS A 10 1.28 -16.84 -13.01
CA LYS A 10 0.94 -15.50 -12.50
C LYS A 10 0.53 -14.54 -13.62
N GLU A 11 1.37 -14.43 -14.65
CA GLU A 11 1.12 -13.56 -15.80
C GLU A 11 -0.15 -14.00 -16.56
N ALA A 12 -0.39 -15.30 -16.66
CA ALA A 12 -1.62 -15.85 -17.22
C ALA A 12 -2.85 -15.53 -16.35
N SER A 13 -2.70 -15.49 -15.02
CA SER A 13 -3.77 -15.14 -14.09
C SER A 13 -4.21 -13.69 -14.28
N GLU A 14 -3.22 -12.80 -14.40
CA GLU A 14 -3.43 -11.37 -14.59
C GLU A 14 -4.06 -11.05 -15.96
N ARG A 15 -3.52 -11.62 -17.05
CA ARG A 15 -4.00 -11.34 -18.41
C ARG A 15 -5.39 -11.88 -18.71
N TYR A 16 -5.74 -13.05 -18.18
CA TYR A 16 -7.03 -13.68 -18.47
C TYR A 16 -8.07 -13.50 -17.35
N GLY A 17 -7.73 -12.74 -16.29
CA GLY A 17 -8.64 -12.44 -15.18
C GLY A 17 -9.14 -13.69 -14.42
N LYS A 18 -8.37 -14.78 -14.41
CA LYS A 18 -8.72 -16.04 -13.72
C LYS A 18 -7.79 -16.26 -12.54
N ALA A 19 -8.30 -16.81 -11.46
CA ALA A 19 -7.49 -17.14 -10.30
C ALA A 19 -6.33 -18.08 -10.65
N GLU A 20 -5.16 -17.88 -10.04
CA GLU A 20 -3.98 -18.73 -10.26
C GLU A 20 -4.29 -20.22 -10.07
N ILE A 21 -5.17 -20.56 -9.12
CA ILE A 21 -5.55 -21.95 -8.83
C ILE A 21 -6.27 -22.61 -10.01
N THR A 22 -7.07 -21.84 -10.76
CA THR A 22 -7.80 -22.31 -11.95
C THR A 22 -6.80 -22.64 -13.06
N ILE A 23 -5.80 -21.79 -13.24
CA ILE A 23 -4.73 -22.01 -14.23
C ILE A 23 -3.85 -23.20 -13.82
N ARG A 24 -3.50 -23.33 -12.53
CA ARG A 24 -2.76 -24.50 -12.02
C ARG A 24 -3.55 -25.80 -12.24
N ARG A 25 -4.86 -25.81 -12.00
CA ARG A 25 -5.73 -26.97 -12.23
C ARG A 25 -5.77 -27.33 -13.72
N PHE A 26 -5.85 -26.32 -14.59
CA PHE A 26 -5.79 -26.51 -16.04
C PHE A 26 -4.46 -27.13 -16.48
N VAL A 27 -3.32 -26.60 -15.99
CA VAL A 27 -2.00 -27.18 -16.26
C VAL A 27 -1.92 -28.63 -15.83
N LYS A 28 -2.40 -28.96 -14.62
CA LYS A 28 -2.44 -30.35 -14.15
C LYS A 28 -3.27 -31.25 -15.06
N ALA A 29 -4.45 -30.81 -15.49
CA ALA A 29 -5.30 -31.57 -16.39
C ALA A 29 -4.65 -31.81 -17.77
N VAL A 30 -3.92 -30.82 -18.29
CA VAL A 30 -3.14 -30.97 -19.54
C VAL A 30 -1.95 -31.92 -19.32
N LEU A 31 -1.28 -31.84 -18.17
CA LEU A 31 -0.17 -32.72 -17.83
C LEU A 31 -0.61 -34.17 -17.69
N GLU A 32 -1.77 -34.46 -17.08
CA GLU A 32 -2.32 -35.83 -16.93
C GLU A 32 -2.69 -36.45 -18.29
N LYS A 33 -3.12 -35.63 -19.27
CA LYS A 33 -3.42 -36.05 -20.63
C LYS A 33 -2.16 -36.13 -21.50
N HIS A 34 -1.24 -37.02 -21.10
CA HIS A 34 0.11 -37.20 -21.64
C HIS A 34 0.24 -37.34 -23.17
N ALA A 35 -0.83 -37.66 -23.90
CA ALA A 35 -0.87 -37.89 -25.35
C ALA A 35 -1.36 -36.69 -26.19
N SER A 36 -1.74 -35.57 -25.56
CA SER A 36 -2.28 -34.42 -26.28
C SER A 36 -1.18 -33.57 -26.94
N SER A 37 -1.44 -33.08 -28.16
CA SER A 37 -0.60 -32.07 -28.86
C SER A 37 -0.36 -30.83 -27.98
N GLU A 38 -1.32 -30.56 -27.09
CA GLU A 38 -1.34 -29.51 -26.07
C GLU A 38 -0.19 -29.64 -25.04
N ARG A 39 0.38 -30.84 -24.84
CA ARG A 39 1.52 -31.03 -23.93
C ARG A 39 2.80 -30.37 -24.42
N LYS A 40 2.96 -30.16 -25.73
CA LYS A 40 4.10 -29.43 -26.31
C LYS A 40 4.05 -27.93 -25.98
N GLN A 41 2.91 -27.45 -25.52
CA GLN A 41 2.62 -26.05 -25.25
C GLN A 41 2.71 -25.70 -23.75
N VAL A 42 3.11 -26.66 -22.89
CA VAL A 42 3.40 -26.45 -21.47
C VAL A 42 4.87 -26.76 -21.22
N ARG A 43 5.58 -25.86 -20.53
CA ARG A 43 6.97 -26.05 -20.11
C ARG A 43 7.07 -26.11 -18.58
N PRO A 44 8.04 -26.83 -18.00
CA PRO A 44 9.06 -27.67 -18.65
C PRO A 44 8.49 -28.97 -19.25
N LEU A 45 9.13 -29.46 -20.32
CA LEU A 45 8.83 -30.76 -20.93
C LEU A 45 9.08 -31.90 -19.92
N PRO A 46 8.47 -33.09 -20.07
CA PRO A 46 8.61 -34.18 -19.11
C PRO A 46 10.07 -34.54 -18.79
N ASP A 47 10.91 -34.60 -19.81
CA ASP A 47 12.32 -34.96 -19.65
C ASP A 47 13.12 -33.88 -18.90
N GLU A 48 12.77 -32.61 -19.11
CA GLU A 48 13.36 -31.47 -18.43
C GLU A 48 12.85 -31.34 -16.99
N ALA A 49 11.56 -31.62 -16.76
CA ALA A 49 10.96 -31.65 -15.43
C ALA A 49 11.59 -32.74 -14.55
N VAL A 50 11.92 -33.90 -15.12
CA VAL A 50 12.63 -34.98 -14.41
C VAL A 50 14.07 -34.55 -14.07
N LYS A 51 14.77 -33.88 -14.98
CA LYS A 51 16.12 -33.34 -14.72
C LYS A 51 16.10 -32.27 -13.62
N LEU A 52 15.14 -31.34 -13.66
CA LEU A 52 14.99 -30.28 -12.67
C LEU A 52 14.61 -30.83 -11.28
N LYS A 53 13.76 -31.87 -11.23
CA LYS A 53 13.45 -32.61 -10.00
C LYS A 53 14.70 -33.28 -9.42
N LYS A 54 15.51 -33.94 -10.25
CA LYS A 54 16.79 -34.56 -9.83
C LYS A 54 17.77 -33.52 -9.27
N GLN A 55 17.74 -32.29 -9.78
CA GLN A 55 18.60 -31.19 -9.34
C GLN A 55 18.09 -30.45 -8.08
N LYS A 56 16.93 -30.83 -7.50
CA LYS A 56 16.29 -30.17 -6.35
C LYS A 56 16.11 -28.64 -6.50
N ARG A 57 16.03 -28.13 -7.74
CA ARG A 57 15.80 -26.70 -8.00
C ARG A 57 14.30 -26.42 -8.05
N PRO A 58 13.81 -25.34 -7.41
CA PRO A 58 12.42 -24.92 -7.58
C PRO A 58 12.22 -24.48 -9.04
N PHE A 59 11.18 -24.99 -9.70
CA PHE A 59 10.78 -24.58 -11.04
C PHE A 59 9.28 -24.31 -11.10
N ALA A 60 8.88 -23.38 -11.96
CA ALA A 60 7.49 -23.03 -12.21
C ALA A 60 7.05 -23.50 -13.60
N TYR A 61 5.78 -23.85 -13.75
CA TYR A 61 5.21 -24.20 -15.05
C TYR A 61 4.85 -22.94 -15.83
N THR A 62 5.16 -22.93 -17.11
CA THR A 62 4.76 -21.89 -18.06
C THR A 62 3.90 -22.49 -19.18
N ILE A 63 2.97 -21.71 -19.70
CA ILE A 63 1.92 -22.15 -20.64
C ILE A 63 1.93 -21.24 -21.86
N SER A 64 1.73 -21.80 -23.06
CA SER A 64 1.61 -20.99 -24.27
C SER A 64 0.36 -20.10 -24.24
N GLU A 65 0.49 -18.91 -24.82
CA GLU A 65 -0.66 -18.01 -25.00
C GLU A 65 -1.77 -18.61 -25.87
N GLY A 66 -1.42 -19.46 -26.85
CA GLY A 66 -2.41 -20.10 -27.74
C GLY A 66 -3.44 -20.94 -27.00
N LEU A 67 -2.99 -21.79 -26.06
CA LEU A 67 -3.91 -22.62 -25.25
C LEU A 67 -4.76 -21.80 -24.29
N LEU A 68 -4.18 -20.72 -23.75
CA LEU A 68 -4.91 -19.83 -22.85
C LEU A 68 -5.97 -19.05 -23.61
N ARG A 69 -5.71 -18.62 -24.85
CA ARG A 69 -6.71 -17.98 -25.72
C ARG A 69 -7.85 -18.93 -26.08
N GLU A 70 -7.56 -20.17 -26.45
CA GLU A 70 -8.61 -21.14 -26.81
C GLU A 70 -9.55 -21.48 -25.65
N LYS A 71 -9.05 -21.49 -24.41
CA LYS A 71 -9.85 -21.83 -23.22
C LYS A 71 -10.42 -20.62 -22.48
N PHE A 72 -9.74 -19.48 -22.52
CA PHE A 72 -10.06 -18.30 -21.72
C PHE A 72 -10.14 -17.00 -22.54
N GLY A 73 -9.96 -17.03 -23.86
CA GLY A 73 -9.91 -15.83 -24.72
C GLY A 73 -11.15 -14.96 -24.66
N ALA A 74 -12.34 -15.57 -24.57
CA ALA A 74 -13.60 -14.82 -24.41
C ALA A 74 -13.68 -14.01 -23.10
N ALA A 75 -12.89 -14.37 -22.08
CA ALA A 75 -12.85 -13.67 -20.79
C ALA A 75 -11.80 -12.56 -20.72
N ALA A 76 -10.77 -12.58 -21.57
CA ALA A 76 -9.70 -11.59 -21.57
C ALA A 76 -10.15 -10.27 -22.24
N GLU A 77 -10.79 -10.36 -23.41
CA GLU A 77 -11.25 -9.19 -24.18
C GLU A 77 -12.34 -8.39 -23.45
N SER A 78 -13.19 -9.07 -22.67
CA SER A 78 -14.25 -8.43 -21.86
C SER A 78 -13.73 -7.80 -20.56
N ALA A 79 -12.55 -8.21 -20.08
CA ALA A 79 -11.99 -7.74 -18.81
C ALA A 79 -11.14 -6.48 -18.97
N GLU A 80 -10.53 -6.27 -20.14
CA GLU A 80 -9.74 -5.08 -20.46
C GLU A 80 -10.66 -3.86 -20.67
N GLN A 81 -11.73 -4.00 -21.46
CA GLN A 81 -12.66 -2.89 -21.75
C GLN A 81 -13.48 -2.42 -20.53
N LYS A 82 -13.87 -3.33 -19.62
CA LYS A 82 -14.60 -2.96 -18.40
C LYS A 82 -13.73 -2.39 -17.29
N LYS A 83 -12.41 -2.60 -17.33
CA LYS A 83 -11.48 -2.06 -16.33
C LYS A 83 -11.11 -0.61 -16.60
N GLU A 84 -11.00 -0.18 -17.85
CA GLU A 84 -10.57 1.19 -18.17
C GLU A 84 -11.67 2.23 -17.87
N GLU A 85 -12.90 2.05 -18.37
CA GLU A 85 -13.93 3.08 -18.25
C GLU A 85 -14.54 3.22 -16.84
N MET A 86 -14.67 2.12 -16.08
CA MET A 86 -15.22 2.17 -14.72
C MET A 86 -14.21 2.63 -13.67
N SER A 87 -12.91 2.58 -13.97
CA SER A 87 -11.87 2.85 -12.96
C SER A 87 -11.46 4.31 -12.92
N GLU A 88 -11.24 4.98 -14.06
CA GLU A 88 -10.78 6.37 -14.07
C GLU A 88 -11.78 7.34 -13.43
N ALA A 89 -13.05 7.26 -13.80
CA ALA A 89 -14.09 8.13 -13.21
C ALA A 89 -14.25 7.88 -11.70
N HIS A 90 -14.12 6.62 -11.26
CA HIS A 90 -14.22 6.29 -9.84
C HIS A 90 -12.99 6.78 -9.06
N TYR A 91 -11.79 6.61 -9.61
CA TYR A 91 -10.55 7.11 -9.00
C TYR A 91 -10.54 8.62 -8.91
N LEU A 92 -10.94 9.34 -9.95
CA LEU A 92 -11.04 10.80 -9.92
C LEU A 92 -12.04 11.26 -8.84
N SER A 93 -13.22 10.64 -8.77
CA SER A 93 -14.21 10.98 -7.75
C SER A 93 -13.73 10.68 -6.32
N LEU A 94 -12.92 9.63 -6.14
CA LEU A 94 -12.33 9.30 -4.85
C LEU A 94 -11.25 10.32 -4.49
N LEU A 95 -10.42 10.70 -5.46
CA LEU A 95 -9.35 11.68 -5.28
C LEU A 95 -9.90 13.05 -4.88
N GLU A 96 -10.97 13.49 -5.57
CA GLU A 96 -11.67 14.73 -5.25
C GLU A 96 -12.25 14.71 -3.83
N LYS A 97 -12.91 13.61 -3.43
CA LYS A 97 -13.43 13.44 -2.07
C LYS A 97 -12.32 13.45 -1.02
N THR A 98 -11.20 12.77 -1.29
CA THR A 98 -10.06 12.76 -0.36
C THR A 98 -9.43 14.12 -0.23
N ASN A 99 -9.27 14.86 -1.33
CA ASN A 99 -8.69 16.20 -1.32
C ASN A 99 -9.61 17.19 -0.58
N ALA A 100 -10.93 17.12 -0.81
CA ALA A 100 -11.89 17.92 -0.09
C ALA A 100 -11.84 17.66 1.43
N GLY A 101 -11.80 16.38 1.84
CA GLY A 101 -11.67 16.00 3.25
C GLY A 101 -10.35 16.46 3.87
N LEU A 102 -9.24 16.35 3.15
CA LEU A 102 -7.93 16.83 3.61
C LEU A 102 -7.91 18.35 3.79
N LEU A 103 -8.52 19.12 2.87
CA LEU A 103 -8.63 20.57 2.99
C LEU A 103 -9.46 20.98 4.21
N GLU A 104 -10.55 20.28 4.48
CA GLU A 104 -11.37 20.54 5.67
C GLU A 104 -10.60 20.24 6.96
N GLN A 105 -9.86 19.13 6.99
CA GLN A 105 -8.98 18.80 8.13
C GLN A 105 -7.90 19.86 8.37
N ILE A 106 -7.29 20.41 7.31
CA ILE A 106 -6.30 21.48 7.43
C ILE A 106 -6.95 22.71 8.08
N LYS A 107 -8.13 23.12 7.63
CA LYS A 107 -8.85 24.27 8.22
C LYS A 107 -9.15 24.07 9.71
N VAL A 108 -9.60 22.89 10.10
CA VAL A 108 -9.87 22.58 11.51
C VAL A 108 -8.59 22.63 12.34
N LYS A 109 -7.48 22.09 11.83
CA LYS A 109 -6.19 22.15 12.52
C LYS A 109 -5.67 23.57 12.65
N ASP A 110 -5.82 24.41 11.63
CA ASP A 110 -5.44 25.82 11.70
C ASP A 110 -6.23 26.58 12.77
N GLN A 111 -7.55 26.31 12.87
CA GLN A 111 -8.38 26.87 13.95
C GLN A 111 -7.92 26.41 15.34
N GLN A 112 -7.57 25.12 15.49
CA GLN A 112 -7.04 24.58 16.74
C GLN A 112 -5.70 25.22 17.12
N ILE A 113 -4.79 25.38 16.16
CA ILE A 113 -3.51 26.07 16.37
C ILE A 113 -3.77 27.51 16.81
N GLY A 114 -4.71 28.22 16.17
CA GLY A 114 -5.11 29.56 16.57
C GLY A 114 -5.61 29.63 18.02
N ALA A 115 -6.51 28.72 18.41
CA ALA A 115 -7.03 28.64 19.78
C ALA A 115 -5.94 28.29 20.82
N LEU A 116 -4.98 27.43 20.46
CA LEU A 116 -3.86 27.09 21.33
C LEU A 116 -2.91 28.29 21.50
N ASN A 117 -2.64 29.04 20.44
CA ASN A 117 -1.80 30.23 20.50
C ASN A 117 -2.41 31.31 21.40
N THR A 118 -3.71 31.58 21.27
CA THR A 118 -4.38 32.55 22.16
C THR A 118 -4.36 32.08 23.62
N SER A 119 -4.56 30.78 23.88
CA SER A 119 -4.40 30.23 25.23
C SER A 119 -2.97 30.37 25.77
N LEU A 120 -1.94 30.20 24.92
CA LEU A 120 -0.55 30.39 25.32
C LEU A 120 -0.24 31.84 25.63
N GLU A 121 -0.76 32.79 24.85
CA GLU A 121 -0.64 34.22 25.12
C GLU A 121 -1.25 34.58 26.47
N GLN A 122 -2.48 34.13 26.75
CA GLN A 122 -3.14 34.36 28.04
C GLN A 122 -2.36 33.77 29.22
N LEU A 123 -1.79 32.57 29.06
CA LEU A 123 -0.95 31.96 30.10
C LEU A 123 0.35 32.74 30.29
N SER A 124 0.96 33.24 29.21
CA SER A 124 2.16 34.07 29.27
C SER A 124 1.90 35.38 30.00
N GLU A 125 0.77 36.04 29.72
CA GLU A 125 0.35 37.27 30.40
C GLU A 125 0.13 37.03 31.89
N ARG A 126 -0.65 36.01 32.27
CA ARG A 126 -0.85 35.63 33.68
C ARG A 126 0.47 35.32 34.39
N GLN A 127 1.41 34.67 33.71
CA GLN A 127 2.72 34.37 34.28
C GLN A 127 3.54 35.67 34.47
N ARG A 128 3.48 36.61 33.51
CA ARG A 128 4.12 37.93 33.65
C ARG A 128 3.53 38.72 34.82
N GLU A 129 2.21 38.77 34.93
CA GLU A 129 1.50 39.40 36.05
C GLU A 129 1.88 38.79 37.39
N THR A 130 1.87 37.45 37.47
CA THR A 130 2.28 36.72 38.69
C THR A 130 3.72 37.04 39.06
N ASN A 131 4.64 37.04 38.09
CA ASN A 131 6.04 37.38 38.32
C ASN A 131 6.20 38.83 38.81
N LEU A 132 5.40 39.77 38.28
CA LEU A 132 5.42 41.16 38.70
C LEU A 132 4.88 41.33 40.13
N LEU A 133 3.76 40.68 40.46
CA LEU A 133 3.19 40.67 41.80
C LEU A 133 4.15 40.06 42.82
N MET A 134 4.83 38.96 42.46
CA MET A 134 5.84 38.34 43.32
C MET A 134 7.04 39.25 43.58
N LYS A 135 7.50 40.00 42.57
CA LYS A 135 8.55 41.02 42.75
C LYS A 135 8.09 42.11 43.71
N LEU A 136 6.90 42.68 43.49
CA LEU A 136 6.34 43.71 44.37
C LEU A 136 6.17 43.23 45.82
N LEU A 137 5.77 41.96 46.02
CA LEU A 137 5.69 41.35 47.35
C LEU A 137 7.08 41.19 47.99
N GLN A 138 8.09 40.77 47.22
CA GLN A 138 9.47 40.66 47.69
C GLN A 138 10.04 42.02 48.10
N ASP A 139 9.79 43.05 47.30
CA ASP A 139 10.23 44.42 47.58
C ASP A 139 9.58 44.96 48.87
N LYS A 140 8.29 44.72 49.07
CA LYS A 140 7.57 45.14 50.29
C LYS A 140 7.98 44.36 51.54
N LEU A 141 8.41 43.11 51.40
CA LEU A 141 8.74 42.23 52.53
C LEU A 141 10.26 42.08 52.77
N ILE A 142 11.10 42.75 51.97
CA ILE A 142 12.58 42.64 52.00
C ILE A 142 13.02 41.15 51.94
N LEU A 143 12.31 40.36 51.14
CA LEU A 143 12.59 38.94 51.00
C LEU A 143 13.67 38.71 49.93
N PRO A 144 14.62 37.79 50.14
CA PRO A 144 15.59 37.43 49.12
C PRO A 144 14.89 36.82 47.89
N ALA A 145 15.40 37.12 46.69
CA ALA A 145 14.84 36.68 45.42
C ALA A 145 14.68 35.14 45.34
N PRO A 146 13.69 34.62 44.58
CA PRO A 146 13.36 33.21 44.60
C PRO A 146 14.48 32.42 43.89
N GLN A 147 15.06 31.43 44.59
CA GLN A 147 16.06 30.54 44.00
C GLN A 147 15.38 29.60 43.00
N LEU A 148 15.41 29.95 41.71
CA LEU A 148 14.99 29.08 40.61
C LEU A 148 15.93 27.86 40.54
N LYS A 149 15.60 26.79 41.26
CA LYS A 149 16.21 25.47 41.01
C LYS A 149 15.80 25.03 39.61
N ARG A 150 16.70 25.24 38.64
CA ARG A 150 16.63 24.64 37.29
C ARG A 150 16.64 23.11 37.45
N ARG A 151 15.45 22.52 37.58
CA ARG A 151 15.28 21.06 37.48
C ARG A 151 15.35 20.70 36.00
N TRP A 152 16.56 20.37 35.57
CA TRP A 152 16.80 19.73 34.28
C TRP A 152 15.97 18.46 34.22
N TRP A 153 15.18 18.31 33.16
CA TRP A 153 14.39 17.12 32.91
C TRP A 153 15.35 15.95 32.69
N SER A 154 15.44 15.04 33.64
CA SER A 154 15.95 13.70 33.39
C SER A 154 14.82 12.87 32.80
N TRP A 155 14.84 12.65 31.49
CA TRP A 155 14.14 11.51 30.90
C TRP A 155 15.19 10.56 30.36
N GLY A 156 15.22 9.37 30.97
CA GLY A 156 16.05 8.26 30.56
C GLY A 156 15.36 7.41 29.51
N LYS A 157 16.24 6.76 28.73
CA LYS A 157 16.11 5.53 27.92
C LYS A 157 14.87 5.35 27.04
#